data_AF-A0A4R9JI18-F1
#
_entry.id   AF-A0A4R9JI18-F1
#
_cell.length_a   1.000
_cell.length_b   1.000
_cell.length_c   1.000
_cell.angle_alpha   90.00
_cell.angle_beta   90.00
_cell.angle_gamma   90.00
#
_symmetry.space_group_name_H-M   'P 1'
#
loop_
_entity.id
_entity.type
_entity.pdbx_description
1 polymer ?
#
loop_
_entity_poly.entity_id
_entity_poly.type
_entity_poly.pdbx_seq_one_letter_code
_entity_poly.pdbx_strand_id
1 'polypeptide(L)'
;NEYKHLKLKLTERNPTLRNNILIHSEIDALQKANDYLNQKSADLEDDEYIITKTEVKQYGWLVYFTNKKYVETNDDSFLLFGNGPFIINKYDASIFQIGSANPENQIYKYELEYFPDFVGSLEYVQNELTRILGMEDDIFLFDT
;
A
#
# COMPACT_ATOMS: atom_id res chain seq x y z
N ASN A 1 -30.27 -1.95 -2.66
CA ASN A 1 -29.67 -0.94 -3.56
C ASN A 1 -28.18 -0.87 -3.24
N GLU A 2 -27.45 -1.86 -3.75
CA GLU A 2 -26.02 -2.08 -3.48
C GLU A 2 -25.14 -0.95 -4.03
N TYR A 3 -25.51 -0.41 -5.20
CA TYR A 3 -24.93 0.79 -5.79
C TYR A 3 -24.96 2.02 -4.86
N LYS A 4 -26.04 2.19 -4.08
CA LYS A 4 -26.12 3.28 -3.08
C LYS A 4 -25.13 3.08 -1.94
N HIS A 5 -24.89 1.85 -1.50
CA HIS A 5 -23.91 1.53 -0.45
C HIS A 5 -22.46 1.64 -0.96
N LEU A 6 -22.17 1.16 -2.17
CA LEU A 6 -20.87 1.35 -2.84
C LEU A 6 -20.57 2.83 -3.05
N LYS A 7 -21.54 3.60 -3.55
CA LYS A 7 -21.41 5.05 -3.71
C LYS A 7 -21.18 5.73 -2.35
N LEU A 8 -21.92 5.35 -1.31
CA LEU A 8 -21.69 5.86 0.06
C LEU A 8 -20.27 5.53 0.52
N LYS A 9 -19.80 4.27 0.41
CA LYS A 9 -18.44 3.87 0.78
C LYS A 9 -17.38 4.68 0.01
N LEU A 10 -17.57 4.91 -1.28
CA LEU A 10 -16.66 5.73 -2.09
C LEU A 10 -16.65 7.20 -1.66
N THR A 11 -17.82 7.78 -1.37
CA THR A 11 -17.94 9.19 -0.94
C THR A 11 -17.62 9.44 0.54
N GLU A 12 -17.77 8.43 1.40
CA GLU A 12 -17.33 8.50 2.81
C GLU A 12 -15.82 8.28 2.90
N ARG A 13 -15.21 7.60 1.92
CA ARG A 13 -13.75 7.38 1.80
C ARG A 13 -13.01 8.50 1.04
N ASN A 14 -13.68 9.59 0.60
CA ASN A 14 -13.03 10.79 0.02
C ASN A 14 -13.91 12.06 0.17
N PRO A 15 -13.45 13.26 0.61
CA PRO A 15 -12.08 13.80 0.58
C PRO A 15 -11.72 14.69 1.80
N THR A 16 -12.02 14.32 3.04
CA THR A 16 -11.69 15.18 4.21
C THR A 16 -10.20 15.23 4.58
N LEU A 17 -9.36 14.37 4.01
CA LEU A 17 -7.94 14.28 4.38
C LEU A 17 -7.00 15.15 3.54
N ARG A 18 -7.38 15.55 2.31
CA ARG A 18 -6.46 16.28 1.41
C ARG A 18 -6.23 17.74 1.76
N ASN A 19 -6.98 18.27 2.73
CA ASN A 19 -6.90 19.67 3.13
C ASN A 19 -5.64 20.00 3.92
N ASN A 20 -4.88 18.98 4.34
CA ASN A 20 -3.61 19.15 5.00
C ASN A 20 -2.61 18.10 4.51
N ILE A 21 -1.45 18.55 4.03
CA ILE A 21 -0.33 17.66 3.77
C ILE A 21 0.43 17.54 5.09
N LEU A 22 0.66 16.33 5.57
CA LEU A 22 1.44 16.05 6.78
C LEU A 22 2.88 15.63 6.47
N ILE A 23 3.10 15.02 5.31
CA ILE A 23 4.43 14.61 4.83
C ILE A 23 4.73 15.42 3.57
N HIS A 24 5.63 16.39 3.68
CA HIS A 24 5.83 17.41 2.64
C HIS A 24 6.95 17.07 1.66
N SER A 25 7.88 16.21 2.06
CA SER A 25 9.08 15.91 1.29
C SER A 25 9.43 14.44 1.30
N GLU A 26 10.27 14.03 0.34
CA GLU A 26 10.86 12.69 0.33
C GLU A 26 11.71 12.43 1.57
N ILE A 27 12.37 13.46 2.14
CA ILE A 27 13.15 13.33 3.37
C ILE A 27 12.24 12.93 4.54
N ASP A 28 11.08 13.59 4.69
CA ASP A 28 10.10 13.26 5.73
C ASP A 28 9.52 11.85 5.53
N ALA A 29 9.28 11.47 4.28
CA ALA A 29 8.79 10.14 3.93
C ALA A 29 9.83 9.05 4.25
N LEU A 30 11.11 9.29 3.94
CA LEU A 30 12.22 8.39 4.26
C LEU A 30 12.42 8.27 5.77
N GLN A 31 12.33 9.38 6.53
CA GLN A 31 12.40 9.32 7.98
C GLN A 31 11.29 8.41 8.54
N LYS A 32 10.05 8.64 8.10
CA LYS A 32 8.91 7.84 8.52
C LYS A 32 9.01 6.36 8.10
N ALA A 33 9.52 6.10 6.90
CA ALA A 33 9.77 4.76 6.41
C ALA A 33 10.80 4.03 7.27
N ASN A 34 11.91 4.69 7.60
CA ASN A 34 12.94 4.12 8.48
C ASN A 34 12.40 3.88 9.89
N ASP A 35 11.62 4.80 10.46
CA ASP A 35 11.01 4.60 11.79
C ASP A 35 10.10 3.37 11.81
N TYR A 36 9.30 3.18 10.75
CA TYR A 36 8.44 2.01 10.59
C TYR A 36 9.23 0.71 10.43
N LEU A 37 10.27 0.71 9.57
CA LEU A 37 11.11 -0.47 9.35
C LEU A 37 11.91 -0.84 10.59
N ASN A 38 12.46 0.14 11.32
CA ASN A 38 13.17 -0.07 12.58
C ASN A 38 12.27 -0.75 13.63
N GLN A 39 11.00 -0.31 13.73
CA GLN A 39 10.02 -0.96 14.61
C GLN A 39 9.73 -2.39 14.15
N LYS A 40 9.58 -2.62 12.84
CA LYS A 40 9.34 -3.95 12.26
C LYS A 40 10.55 -4.89 12.44
N SER A 41 11.76 -4.34 12.44
CA SER A 41 13.00 -5.07 12.65
C SER A 41 13.28 -5.40 14.10
N ALA A 42 12.56 -4.80 15.05
CA ALA A 42 12.74 -5.13 16.47
C ALA A 42 12.45 -6.62 16.78
N ASP A 43 11.66 -7.29 15.95
CA ASP A 43 11.35 -8.72 16.05
C ASP A 43 12.37 -9.62 15.31
N LEU A 44 13.36 -9.04 14.64
CA LEU A 44 14.46 -9.76 13.98
C LEU A 44 15.67 -9.78 14.92
N GLU A 45 16.31 -10.93 15.11
CA GLU A 45 17.46 -11.06 16.01
C GLU A 45 18.71 -10.37 15.43
N ASP A 46 19.25 -10.90 14.32
CA ASP A 46 20.51 -10.44 13.70
C ASP A 46 20.28 -9.94 12.26
N ASP A 47 19.16 -9.26 12.01
CA ASP A 47 18.81 -8.71 10.71
C ASP A 47 17.96 -7.43 10.85
N GLU A 48 17.86 -6.66 9.77
CA GLU A 48 17.04 -5.45 9.74
C GLU A 48 16.45 -5.24 8.35
N TYR A 49 15.32 -4.54 8.27
CA TYR A 49 14.71 -4.18 7.00
C TYR A 49 15.30 -2.85 6.51
N ILE A 50 15.71 -2.82 5.26
CA ILE A 50 16.28 -1.64 4.61
C ILE A 50 15.45 -1.25 3.38
N ILE A 51 15.33 0.05 3.15
CA ILE A 51 14.67 0.59 1.96
C ILE A 51 15.55 0.31 0.74
N THR A 52 14.97 -0.26 -0.31
CA THR A 52 15.66 -0.54 -1.58
C THR A 52 15.29 0.46 -2.67
N LYS A 53 14.05 0.96 -2.65
CA LYS A 53 13.53 1.90 -3.65
C LYS A 53 12.35 2.68 -3.10
N THR A 54 12.23 3.94 -3.49
CA THR A 54 11.02 4.75 -3.32
C THR A 54 10.45 5.12 -4.69
N GLU A 55 9.13 5.24 -4.76
CA GLU A 55 8.43 5.84 -5.90
C GLU A 55 7.50 6.94 -5.41
N VAL A 56 7.58 8.12 -6.06
CA VAL A 56 6.69 9.24 -5.77
C VAL A 56 5.34 9.00 -6.44
N LYS A 57 4.26 9.15 -5.66
CA LYS A 57 2.87 9.09 -6.11
C LYS A 57 2.17 10.41 -5.80
N GLN A 58 1.06 10.70 -6.47
CA GLN A 58 0.29 11.92 -6.21
C GLN A 58 -0.24 12.00 -4.77
N TYR A 59 -0.43 10.85 -4.11
CA TYR A 59 -0.89 10.72 -2.72
C TYR A 59 0.23 10.50 -1.69
N GLY A 60 1.50 10.44 -2.09
CA GLY A 60 2.61 10.19 -1.18
C GLY A 60 3.70 9.33 -1.82
N TRP A 61 4.11 8.26 -1.14
CA TRP A 61 5.24 7.43 -1.58
C TRP A 61 4.92 5.95 -1.49
N LEU A 62 5.37 5.20 -2.47
CA LEU A 62 5.47 3.75 -2.41
C LEU A 62 6.91 3.40 -2.02
N VAL A 63 7.08 2.58 -0.99
CA VAL A 63 8.37 2.24 -0.41
C VAL A 63 8.58 0.73 -0.52
N TYR A 64 9.66 0.36 -1.20
CA TYR A 64 10.12 -1.01 -1.32
C TYR A 64 11.25 -1.24 -0.33
N PHE A 65 11.25 -2.41 0.29
CA PHE A 65 12.23 -2.79 1.29
C PHE A 65 12.53 -4.29 1.20
N THR A 66 13.64 -4.69 1.78
CA THR A 66 14.00 -6.10 1.98
C THR A 66 14.87 -6.21 3.23
N ASN A 67 15.22 -7.42 3.66
CA ASN A 67 16.13 -7.61 4.78
C ASN A 67 17.60 -7.43 4.36
N LYS A 68 18.37 -6.75 5.21
CA LYS A 68 19.73 -6.33 4.95
C LYS A 68 20.66 -7.51 4.76
N LYS A 69 20.52 -8.55 5.58
CA LYS A 69 21.37 -9.73 5.51
C LYS A 69 21.34 -10.38 4.13
N TYR A 70 20.15 -10.51 3.54
CA TYR A 70 20.00 -10.97 2.17
C TYR A 70 20.76 -10.09 1.16
N VAL A 71 20.68 -8.77 1.29
CA VAL A 71 21.36 -7.83 0.39
C VAL A 71 22.89 -7.90 0.53
N GLU A 72 23.39 -8.04 1.75
CA GLU A 72 24.83 -8.07 2.02
C GLU A 72 25.48 -9.40 1.62
N THR A 73 24.79 -10.52 1.81
CA THR A 73 25.34 -11.85 1.52
C THR A 73 25.01 -12.35 0.11
N ASN A 74 23.93 -11.83 -0.49
CA ASN A 74 23.34 -12.36 -1.72
C ASN A 74 23.05 -13.88 -1.65
N ASP A 75 22.63 -14.34 -0.46
CA ASP A 75 22.28 -15.74 -0.18
C ASP A 75 20.77 -15.84 0.07
N ASP A 76 20.08 -16.52 -0.85
CA ASP A 76 18.62 -16.69 -0.83
C ASP A 76 18.10 -17.39 0.43
N SER A 77 18.96 -18.10 1.19
CA SER A 77 18.56 -18.69 2.48
C SER A 77 18.24 -17.66 3.55
N PHE A 78 18.71 -16.41 3.40
CA PHE A 78 18.35 -15.29 4.27
C PHE A 78 17.17 -14.47 3.75
N LEU A 79 16.60 -14.78 2.58
CA LEU A 79 15.49 -14.01 2.04
C LEU A 79 14.24 -14.16 2.90
N LEU A 80 13.73 -13.05 3.44
CA LEU A 80 12.47 -13.03 4.17
C LEU A 80 11.28 -12.86 3.22
N PHE A 81 10.39 -13.87 3.18
CA PHE A 81 9.16 -13.84 2.38
C PHE A 81 8.07 -12.95 2.98
N GLY A 82 7.12 -12.52 2.13
CA GLY A 82 5.97 -11.72 2.55
C GLY A 82 6.22 -10.21 2.65
N ASN A 83 7.41 -9.74 2.31
CA ASN A 83 7.77 -8.32 2.34
C ASN A 83 7.41 -7.63 1.02
N GLY A 84 6.11 -7.42 0.78
CA GLY A 84 5.68 -6.49 -0.27
C GLY A 84 5.92 -5.04 0.14
N PRO A 85 5.82 -4.08 -0.81
CA PRO A 85 6.05 -2.67 -0.50
C PRO A 85 5.01 -2.12 0.49
N PHE A 86 5.15 -0.87 0.89
CA PHE A 86 4.11 -0.17 1.63
C PHE A 86 3.95 1.26 1.12
N ILE A 87 2.75 1.80 1.30
CA ILE A 87 2.42 3.17 0.92
C ILE A 87 2.52 4.04 2.16
N ILE A 88 3.17 5.20 2.04
CA ILE A 88 3.06 6.31 2.97
C ILE A 88 2.11 7.33 2.36
N ASN A 89 0.95 7.53 2.99
CA ASN A 89 0.00 8.54 2.59
C ASN A 89 0.41 9.91 3.15
N LYS A 90 0.59 10.90 2.26
CA LYS A 90 1.07 12.22 2.67
C LYS A 90 0.04 13.08 3.38
N TYR A 91 -1.24 12.73 3.31
CA TYR A 91 -2.34 13.53 3.82
C TYR A 91 -2.67 13.21 5.29
N ASP A 92 -2.47 11.96 5.71
CA ASP A 92 -2.77 11.49 7.07
C ASP A 92 -1.58 10.77 7.73
N ALA A 93 -0.44 10.67 7.04
CA ALA A 93 0.74 9.94 7.49
C ALA A 93 0.43 8.47 7.87
N SER A 94 -0.60 7.86 7.28
CA SER A 94 -0.86 6.43 7.43
C SER A 94 0.14 5.59 6.61
N ILE A 95 0.35 4.36 7.07
CA ILE A 95 1.12 3.34 6.35
C ILE A 95 0.16 2.23 5.94
N PHE A 96 0.14 1.92 4.65
CA PHE A 96 -0.65 0.82 4.10
C PHE A 96 0.27 -0.27 3.56
N GLN A 97 0.26 -1.44 4.20
CA GLN A 97 1.11 -2.56 3.82
C GLN A 97 0.55 -3.29 2.59
N ILE A 98 1.40 -3.58 1.62
CA ILE A 98 1.06 -4.33 0.41
C ILE A 98 1.69 -5.73 0.52
N GLY A 99 0.94 -6.78 0.26
CA GLY A 99 1.46 -8.15 0.21
C GLY A 99 2.33 -8.39 -1.03
N SER A 100 3.34 -9.25 -0.91
CA SER A 100 4.31 -9.53 -1.99
C SER A 100 3.75 -10.35 -3.16
N ALA A 101 2.63 -11.06 -3.00
CA ALA A 101 2.10 -11.97 -4.02
C ALA A 101 1.54 -11.24 -5.26
N ASN A 102 0.88 -10.10 -5.07
CA ASN A 102 0.35 -9.29 -6.16
C ASN A 102 0.31 -7.81 -5.75
N PRO A 103 1.46 -7.13 -5.72
CA PRO A 103 1.54 -5.78 -5.21
C PRO A 103 0.83 -4.77 -6.11
N GLU A 104 0.89 -4.94 -7.43
CA GLU A 104 0.26 -4.02 -8.39
C GLU A 104 -1.26 -3.95 -8.23
N ASN A 105 -1.93 -5.11 -8.13
CA ASN A 105 -3.38 -5.13 -7.92
C ASN A 105 -3.80 -4.51 -6.58
N GLN A 106 -3.00 -4.71 -5.52
CA GLN A 106 -3.28 -4.13 -4.21
C GLN A 106 -3.05 -2.61 -4.19
N ILE A 107 -2.00 -2.12 -4.87
CA ILE A 107 -1.77 -0.69 -5.06
C ILE A 107 -2.93 -0.07 -5.85
N TYR A 108 -3.35 -0.72 -6.93
CA TYR A 108 -4.48 -0.24 -7.74
C TYR A 108 -5.80 -0.23 -6.94
N LYS A 109 -6.06 -1.25 -6.13
CA LYS A 109 -7.20 -1.28 -5.20
C LYS A 109 -7.13 -0.14 -4.19
N TYR A 110 -5.95 0.13 -3.63
CA TYR A 110 -5.75 1.29 -2.75
C TYR A 110 -6.05 2.61 -3.48
N GLU A 111 -5.61 2.77 -4.72
CA GLU A 111 -5.90 3.96 -5.52
C GLU A 111 -7.40 4.12 -5.82
N LEU A 112 -8.10 3.04 -6.18
CA LEU A 112 -9.54 3.05 -6.38
C LEU A 112 -10.32 3.41 -5.10
N GLU A 113 -9.87 2.93 -3.94
CA GLU A 113 -10.57 3.14 -2.67
C GLU A 113 -10.31 4.53 -2.06
N TYR A 114 -9.06 5.01 -2.15
CA TYR A 114 -8.62 6.23 -1.44
C TYR A 114 -8.33 7.41 -2.37
N PHE A 115 -8.17 7.20 -3.68
CA PHE A 115 -7.87 8.24 -4.65
C PHE A 115 -8.55 8.00 -6.03
N PRO A 116 -9.88 7.76 -6.05
CA PRO A 116 -10.59 7.33 -7.26
C PRO A 116 -10.52 8.34 -8.41
N ASP A 117 -10.39 9.63 -8.09
CA ASP A 117 -10.21 10.72 -9.05
C ASP A 117 -8.84 10.73 -9.73
N PHE A 118 -7.83 10.06 -9.17
CA PHE A 118 -6.54 9.84 -9.85
C PHE A 118 -6.62 8.69 -10.85
N VAL A 119 -7.61 7.80 -10.68
CA VAL A 119 -7.80 6.61 -11.50
C VAL A 119 -8.70 6.88 -12.69
N GLY A 120 -9.88 7.47 -12.49
CA GLY A 120 -10.81 7.71 -13.60
C GLY A 120 -12.16 8.31 -13.21
N SER A 121 -13.12 8.22 -14.12
CA SER A 121 -14.49 8.67 -13.86
C SER A 121 -15.15 7.83 -12.76
N LEU A 122 -16.15 8.39 -12.07
CA LEU A 122 -16.90 7.66 -11.04
C LEU A 122 -17.46 6.33 -11.56
N GLU A 123 -17.98 6.33 -12.79
CA GLU A 123 -18.50 5.13 -13.45
C GLU A 123 -17.40 4.09 -13.68
N TYR A 124 -16.23 4.52 -14.16
CA TYR A 124 -15.07 3.64 -14.36
C TYR A 124 -14.62 3.00 -13.05
N VAL A 125 -14.43 3.81 -12.01
CA VAL A 125 -14.03 3.35 -10.68
C VAL A 125 -15.04 2.37 -10.09
N GLN A 126 -16.34 2.63 -10.25
CA GLN A 126 -17.40 1.74 -9.78
C GLN A 126 -17.36 0.39 -10.49
N ASN A 127 -17.17 0.38 -11.81
CA ASN A 127 -17.07 -0.85 -12.59
C ASN A 127 -15.83 -1.65 -12.18
N GLU A 128 -14.68 -0.99 -11.98
CA GLU A 128 -13.45 -1.66 -11.58
C GLU A 128 -13.50 -2.23 -10.16
N LEU A 129 -14.05 -1.49 -9.20
CA LEU A 129 -14.24 -2.02 -7.84
C LEU A 129 -15.20 -3.21 -7.82
N THR A 130 -16.28 -3.15 -8.60
CA THR A 130 -17.22 -4.28 -8.72
C THR A 130 -16.53 -5.50 -9.31
N ARG A 131 -15.71 -5.31 -10.34
CA ARG A 131 -14.92 -6.38 -10.95
C ARG A 131 -13.94 -7.00 -9.95
N ILE A 132 -13.20 -6.19 -9.19
CA ILE A 132 -12.21 -6.67 -8.22
C ILE A 132 -12.87 -7.39 -7.04
N LEU A 133 -13.91 -6.79 -6.45
CA LEU A 133 -14.61 -7.38 -5.30
C LEU A 133 -15.37 -8.66 -5.69
N GLY A 134 -16.01 -8.66 -6.87
CA GLY A 134 -16.67 -9.86 -7.38
C GLY A 134 -15.69 -11.01 -7.68
N MET A 135 -14.45 -10.70 -8.07
CA MET A 135 -13.39 -11.71 -8.20
C MET A 135 -12.88 -12.21 -6.84
N GLU A 136 -12.81 -11.36 -5.81
CA GLU A 136 -12.42 -11.80 -4.45
C GLU A 136 -13.42 -12.81 -3.88
N ASP A 137 -14.72 -12.58 -4.04
CA ASP A 137 -15.75 -13.52 -3.60
C ASP A 137 -15.62 -14.89 -4.28
N ASP A 138 -15.21 -14.93 -5.55
CA ASP A 138 -14.94 -16.17 -6.29
C ASP A 138 -13.63 -16.87 -5.85
N ILE A 139 -12.61 -16.12 -5.42
CA ILE A 139 -11.32 -16.68 -4.95
C ILE A 139 -11.50 -17.37 -3.60
N PHE A 140 -12.34 -16.84 -2.70
CA PHE A 140 -12.63 -17.48 -1.40
C PHE A 140 -13.47 -18.76 -1.51
N LEU A 141 -14.00 -19.10 -2.69
CA LEU A 141 -14.76 -20.33 -2.92
C LEU A 141 -13.90 -21.54 -3.32
N PHE A 142 -12.57 -21.39 -3.45
CA PHE A 142 -11.67 -22.48 -3.86
C PHE A 142 -10.67 -22.95 -2.78
N ASP A 143 -10.72 -22.41 -1.57
CA ASP A 143 -9.87 -22.85 -0.44
C ASP A 143 -10.67 -23.64 0.62
N THR A 144 -11.22 -24.80 0.23
CA THR A 144 -11.69 -25.85 1.16
C THR A 144 -11.14 -27.22 0.80
#